data_AF-A0A9E0QBQ6-F1
#
_entry.id   AF-A0A9E0QBQ6-F1
#
_cell.length_a   1.000
_cell.length_b   1.000
_cell.length_c   1.000
_cell.angle_alpha   90.00
_cell.angle_beta   90.00
_cell.angle_gamma   90.00
#
_symmetry.space_group_name_H-M   'P 1'
#
loop_
_entity.id
_entity.type
_entity.pdbx_description
1 polymer ?
#
loop_
_entity_poly.entity_id
_entity_poly.type
_entity_poly.pdbx_seq_one_letter_code
_entity_poly.pdbx_strand_id
1 'polypeptide(L)'
;MASALLISLSACSNMETIDNTPNPNVVEENLSGNLATLYTTTATGSATLKKTYSQVASTVNMAPTTIQVDPTKTYQSMDGFGFAITYSTCYNLMKMDAASREKFLKQTYSTSEGYGVSYARISIGCNDFSSTEYSLCDTKGLENFALHKDETSYVIPVLKEILAINPNLKIIASPWTSPKWMKVSDIKTKAPFDSWTDGHLNPDYRKDYAQYFVKFVNIMKDNGINIYAVSPQNEPLNHANCASLYMPWDEEAAFVKELASAFKQNNINTKIYVYDHNYNYDNGGDQQDYPIKVYNALGQNYDGSELVVGAAFHDYGGS
;
A
#
# COMPACT_ATOMS: atom_id res chain seq x y z
N MET A 1 32.60 28.87 7.83
CA MET A 1 31.29 29.35 7.36
C MET A 1 30.33 28.17 7.47
N ALA A 2 29.37 28.26 8.39
CA ALA A 2 28.37 27.22 8.60
C ALA A 2 27.32 27.31 7.47
N SER A 3 27.13 26.22 6.74
CA SER A 3 26.05 26.12 5.74
C SER A 3 24.77 25.75 6.47
N ALA A 4 23.79 26.65 6.43
CA ALA A 4 22.44 26.39 6.93
C ALA A 4 21.68 25.56 5.88
N LEU A 5 21.21 24.39 6.29
CA LEU A 5 20.27 23.57 5.53
C LEU A 5 18.88 24.18 5.68
N LEU A 6 18.38 24.86 4.65
CA LEU A 6 16.97 25.27 4.59
C LEU A 6 16.11 24.06 4.22
N ILE A 7 15.38 23.55 5.21
CA ILE A 7 14.30 22.59 4.99
C ILE A 7 13.02 23.41 4.80
N SER A 8 12.51 23.51 3.57
CA SER A 8 11.18 24.08 3.32
C SER A 8 10.11 23.02 3.61
N LEU A 9 9.61 23.01 4.85
CA LEU A 9 8.37 22.34 5.20
C LEU A 9 7.19 23.22 4.80
N SER A 10 6.33 22.74 3.90
CA SER A 10 5.02 23.34 3.66
C SER A 10 4.10 22.99 4.83
N ALA A 11 3.90 23.93 5.75
CA ALA A 11 2.97 23.78 6.86
C ALA A 11 1.53 24.08 6.39
N CYS A 12 0.60 23.16 6.61
CA CYS A 12 -0.82 23.50 6.67
C CYS A 12 -1.14 23.90 8.12
N SER A 13 -0.95 25.17 8.47
CA SER A 13 -1.42 25.73 9.74
C SER A 13 -2.73 26.48 9.53
N ASN A 14 -3.50 26.65 10.61
CA ASN A 14 -4.68 27.53 10.71
C ASN A 14 -4.27 29.01 10.58
N MET A 15 -3.73 29.37 9.42
CA MET A 15 -3.38 30.73 9.04
C MET A 15 -4.26 31.09 7.86
N GLU A 16 -4.84 32.29 7.87
CA GLU A 16 -5.71 32.85 6.81
C GLU A 16 -5.03 32.94 5.43
N THR A 17 -3.79 32.46 5.31
CA THR A 17 -3.01 32.30 4.10
C THR A 17 -2.41 30.89 4.03
N ILE A 18 -3.26 29.85 3.99
CA ILE A 18 -3.00 28.80 3.00
C ILE A 18 -2.90 29.55 1.68
N ASP A 19 -1.91 29.28 0.85
CA ASP A 19 -1.91 29.77 -0.53
C ASP A 19 -3.26 29.35 -1.15
N ASN A 20 -4.22 30.27 -1.13
CA ASN A 20 -5.61 30.03 -1.51
C ASN A 20 -5.75 30.03 -3.04
N THR A 21 -4.63 29.93 -3.75
CA THR A 21 -4.56 29.73 -5.18
C THR A 21 -3.35 28.86 -5.53
N PRO A 22 -3.43 28.07 -6.60
CA PRO A 22 -4.39 28.23 -7.66
C PRO A 22 -5.58 27.32 -7.36
N ASN A 23 -6.74 27.93 -7.16
CA ASN A 23 -7.89 27.49 -7.94
C ASN A 23 -7.33 27.08 -9.32
N PRO A 24 -7.62 25.91 -9.89
CA PRO A 24 -7.15 25.58 -11.22
C PRO A 24 -7.69 26.52 -12.31
N ASN A 25 -8.10 27.76 -11.97
CA ASN A 25 -7.99 29.02 -12.71
C ASN A 25 -6.65 29.15 -13.45
N VAL A 26 -6.51 28.33 -14.49
CA VAL A 26 -6.72 28.79 -15.84
C VAL A 26 -6.10 30.15 -16.12
N VAL A 27 -4.88 30.13 -16.66
CA VAL A 27 -4.56 31.09 -17.73
C VAL A 27 -5.27 30.55 -18.98
N GLU A 28 -6.56 30.85 -19.14
CA GLU A 28 -7.27 30.71 -20.43
C GLU A 28 -6.81 31.91 -21.26
N GLU A 29 -5.58 31.86 -21.74
CA GLU A 29 -5.22 32.68 -22.88
C GLU A 29 -5.68 31.97 -24.14
N ASN A 30 -6.98 32.06 -24.46
CA ASN A 30 -7.54 31.75 -25.79
C ASN A 30 -7.01 30.48 -26.48
N LEU A 31 -6.74 29.41 -25.73
CA LEU A 31 -6.27 28.15 -26.28
C LEU A 31 -7.48 27.34 -26.74
N SER A 32 -7.58 27.08 -28.04
CA SER A 32 -8.63 26.26 -28.65
C SER A 32 -8.02 25.09 -29.43
N GLY A 33 -8.70 23.94 -29.44
CA GLY A 33 -8.22 22.71 -30.08
C GLY A 33 -7.59 21.71 -29.10
N ASN A 34 -6.71 20.84 -29.60
CA ASN A 34 -6.08 19.78 -28.81
C ASN A 34 -4.99 20.37 -27.90
N LEU A 35 -5.21 20.30 -26.59
CA LEU A 35 -4.29 20.79 -25.57
C LEU A 35 -3.66 19.64 -24.79
N ALA A 36 -2.36 19.73 -24.56
CA ALA A 36 -1.69 18.94 -23.54
C ALA A 36 -1.85 19.65 -22.19
N THR A 37 -2.24 18.89 -21.16
CA THR A 37 -2.20 19.37 -19.76
C THR A 37 -0.83 19.06 -19.17
N LEU A 38 -0.22 20.03 -18.51
CA LEU A 38 1.09 19.89 -17.88
C LEU A 38 0.97 20.14 -16.37
N TYR A 39 1.70 19.37 -15.59
CA TYR A 39 1.93 19.62 -14.17
C TYR A 39 3.42 19.76 -13.94
N THR A 40 3.87 20.83 -13.28
CA THR A 40 5.29 21.10 -13.06
C THR A 40 5.59 21.28 -11.58
N THR A 41 6.60 20.56 -11.10
CA THR A 41 7.20 20.73 -9.78
C THR A 41 8.70 20.91 -9.95
N THR A 42 9.29 21.88 -9.26
CA THR A 42 10.73 22.12 -9.26
C THR A 42 11.32 21.86 -7.87
N ALA A 43 12.56 21.36 -7.81
CA ALA A 43 13.25 21.11 -6.54
C ALA A 43 13.46 22.41 -5.71
N THR A 44 13.46 23.58 -6.37
CA THR A 44 13.55 24.89 -5.71
C THR A 44 12.21 25.39 -5.17
N GLY A 45 11.10 24.70 -5.46
CA GLY A 45 9.75 25.12 -5.09
C GLY A 45 9.19 26.29 -5.91
N SER A 46 9.88 26.72 -6.97
CA SER A 46 9.37 27.77 -7.87
C SER A 46 8.10 27.38 -8.63
N ALA A 47 7.84 26.07 -8.74
CA ALA A 47 6.56 25.51 -9.14
C ALA A 47 6.24 24.30 -8.24
N THR A 48 4.99 24.18 -7.82
CA THR A 48 4.49 23.13 -6.92
C THR A 48 3.21 22.53 -7.50
N LEU A 49 3.35 21.47 -8.30
CA LEU A 49 2.25 20.86 -9.08
C LEU A 49 1.46 21.90 -9.91
N LYS A 50 2.18 22.91 -10.43
CA LYS A 50 1.56 24.00 -11.20
C LYS A 50 0.96 23.44 -12.47
N LYS A 51 -0.36 23.60 -12.64
CA LYS A 51 -1.10 23.19 -13.83
C LYS A 51 -0.99 24.25 -14.93
N THR A 52 -0.57 23.85 -16.12
CA THR A 52 -0.54 24.70 -17.32
C THR A 52 -1.00 23.91 -18.55
N TYR A 53 -1.14 24.59 -19.68
CA TYR A 53 -1.55 23.99 -20.95
C TYR A 53 -0.56 24.33 -22.06
N SER A 54 -0.42 23.44 -23.02
CA SER A 54 0.34 23.68 -24.25
C SER A 54 -0.45 23.19 -25.46
N GLN A 55 -0.35 23.91 -26.57
CA GLN A 55 -0.97 23.50 -27.82
C GLN A 55 -0.29 22.24 -28.36
N VAL A 56 -1.06 21.21 -28.70
CA VAL A 56 -0.55 20.06 -29.45
C VAL A 56 -0.44 20.45 -30.91
N ALA A 57 0.80 20.65 -31.39
CA ALA A 57 1.06 20.92 -32.80
C ALA A 57 0.83 19.65 -33.65
N SER A 58 0.19 19.81 -34.80
CA SER A 58 -0.06 18.72 -35.76
C SER A 58 1.07 18.53 -36.78
N THR A 59 2.08 19.40 -36.77
CA THR A 59 3.20 19.37 -37.71
C THR A 59 4.46 18.83 -37.06
N VAL A 60 5.18 17.97 -37.78
CA VAL A 60 6.47 17.44 -37.34
C VAL A 60 7.47 18.60 -37.20
N ASN A 61 8.00 18.80 -36.00
CA ASN A 61 9.04 19.78 -35.71
C ASN A 61 10.41 19.11 -35.73
N MET A 62 11.38 19.64 -36.48
CA MET A 62 12.78 19.17 -36.48
C MET A 62 13.56 19.67 -35.26
N ALA A 63 12.93 19.69 -34.09
CA ALA A 63 13.58 20.13 -32.86
C ALA A 63 14.71 19.15 -32.47
N PRO A 64 15.89 19.65 -32.05
CA PRO A 64 17.05 18.81 -31.75
C PRO A 64 16.87 17.92 -30.52
N THR A 65 15.85 18.16 -29.68
CA THR A 65 15.56 17.38 -28.46
C THR A 65 14.15 16.84 -28.53
N THR A 66 13.97 15.80 -29.34
CA THR A 66 12.67 15.18 -29.60
C THR A 66 12.58 13.81 -28.93
N ILE A 67 11.57 13.62 -28.08
CA ILE A 67 11.16 12.31 -27.56
C ILE A 67 10.01 11.80 -28.42
N GLN A 68 10.13 10.60 -28.96
CA GLN A 68 9.10 9.96 -29.78
C GLN A 68 8.38 8.87 -28.98
N VAL A 69 7.05 8.91 -28.99
CA VAL A 69 6.20 7.87 -28.39
C VAL A 69 5.71 6.95 -29.49
N ASP A 70 6.02 5.66 -29.37
CA ASP A 70 5.54 4.61 -30.29
C ASP A 70 4.40 3.83 -29.62
N PRO A 71 3.13 4.09 -29.96
CA PRO A 71 1.98 3.44 -29.32
C PRO A 71 1.86 1.96 -29.68
N THR A 72 2.64 1.44 -30.62
CA THR A 72 2.64 0.01 -31.00
C THR A 72 3.55 -0.84 -30.10
N LYS A 73 4.42 -0.20 -29.31
CA LYS A 73 5.31 -0.86 -28.35
C LYS A 73 4.73 -0.75 -26.95
N THR A 74 4.17 -1.85 -26.45
CA THR A 74 3.53 -1.93 -25.13
C THR A 74 4.41 -2.69 -24.12
N TYR A 75 4.27 -2.36 -22.84
CA TYR A 75 4.92 -3.04 -21.71
C TYR A 75 3.85 -3.47 -20.67
N GLN A 76 4.12 -3.28 -19.38
CA GLN A 76 3.16 -3.56 -18.32
C GLN A 76 1.95 -2.61 -18.35
N SER A 77 0.82 -3.10 -17.85
CA SER A 77 -0.31 -2.24 -17.47
C SER A 77 -0.08 -1.65 -16.09
N MET A 78 -0.49 -0.40 -15.88
CA MET A 78 -0.35 0.28 -14.59
C MET A 78 -1.62 0.13 -13.77
N ASP A 79 -1.52 -0.47 -12.59
CA ASP A 79 -2.68 -0.63 -11.72
C ASP A 79 -3.09 0.67 -11.02
N GLY A 80 -2.11 1.48 -10.61
CA GLY A 80 -2.33 2.77 -9.95
C GLY A 80 -1.10 3.22 -9.17
N PHE A 81 -1.25 4.37 -8.52
CA PHE A 81 -0.22 4.97 -7.66
C PHE A 81 -0.88 5.56 -6.42
N GLY A 82 -0.16 5.60 -5.30
CA GLY A 82 -0.60 6.31 -4.10
C GLY A 82 0.20 5.98 -2.86
N PHE A 83 -0.49 5.92 -1.72
CA PHE A 83 0.13 6.06 -0.40
C PHE A 83 -0.43 5.08 0.63
N ALA A 84 0.25 4.96 1.77
CA ALA A 84 -0.25 4.20 2.90
C ALA A 84 -1.30 5.01 3.69
N ILE A 85 -2.41 4.37 4.03
CA ILE A 85 -3.49 4.90 4.87
C ILE A 85 -3.41 4.22 6.23
N THR A 86 -2.44 4.65 7.03
CA THR A 86 -2.20 4.15 8.38
C THR A 86 -3.13 4.80 9.39
N TYR A 87 -3.21 4.25 10.60
CA TYR A 87 -3.88 4.93 11.72
C TYR A 87 -3.34 6.34 11.92
N SER A 88 -2.02 6.56 11.93
CA SER A 88 -1.43 7.90 12.11
C SER A 88 -1.85 8.86 11.01
N THR A 89 -1.91 8.43 9.74
CA THR A 89 -2.48 9.25 8.65
C THR A 89 -3.92 9.63 8.96
N CYS A 90 -4.76 8.66 9.33
CA CYS A 90 -6.17 8.88 9.60
C CYS A 90 -6.41 9.73 10.85
N TYR A 91 -5.63 9.52 11.91
CA TYR A 91 -5.65 10.31 13.12
C TYR A 91 -5.38 11.79 12.82
N ASN A 92 -4.35 12.09 12.03
CA ASN A 92 -4.04 13.45 11.62
C ASN A 92 -5.13 14.07 10.73
N LEU A 93 -5.66 13.32 9.76
CA LEU A 93 -6.80 13.77 8.94
C LEU A 93 -8.02 14.09 9.81
N MET A 94 -8.31 13.25 10.80
CA MET A 94 -9.43 13.47 11.72
C MET A 94 -9.22 14.62 12.71
N LYS A 95 -8.01 15.17 12.83
CA LYS A 95 -7.75 16.42 13.58
C LYS A 95 -8.08 17.68 12.78
N MET A 96 -8.17 17.57 11.46
CA MET A 96 -8.66 18.66 10.61
C MET A 96 -10.17 18.84 10.81
N ASP A 97 -10.66 20.06 10.61
CA ASP A 97 -12.10 20.25 10.45
C ASP A 97 -12.60 19.50 9.19
N ALA A 98 -13.89 19.16 9.16
CA ALA A 98 -14.46 18.33 8.11
C ALA A 98 -14.30 18.92 6.71
N ALA A 99 -14.43 20.25 6.57
CA ALA A 99 -14.32 20.91 5.26
C ALA A 99 -12.87 20.90 4.74
N SER A 100 -11.90 21.16 5.62
CA SER A 100 -10.48 21.08 5.27
C SER A 100 -10.05 19.66 4.90
N ARG A 101 -10.54 18.64 5.64
CA ARG A 101 -10.27 17.23 5.31
C ARG A 101 -10.87 16.85 3.96
N GLU A 102 -12.14 17.19 3.72
CA GLU A 102 -12.80 16.90 2.44
C GLU A 102 -12.06 17.57 1.27
N LYS A 103 -11.65 18.83 1.42
CA LYS A 103 -10.87 19.56 0.41
C LYS A 103 -9.55 18.85 0.12
N PHE A 104 -8.82 18.45 1.15
CA PHE A 104 -7.56 17.71 1.00
C PHE A 104 -7.79 16.37 0.28
N LEU A 105 -8.74 15.56 0.75
CA LEU A 105 -9.04 14.26 0.15
C LEU A 105 -9.52 14.39 -1.31
N LYS A 106 -10.33 15.40 -1.64
CA LYS A 106 -10.74 15.66 -3.04
C LYS A 106 -9.54 16.03 -3.90
N GLN A 107 -8.70 16.95 -3.43
CA GLN A 107 -7.49 17.35 -4.16
C GLN A 107 -6.55 16.16 -4.38
N THR A 108 -6.45 15.22 -3.44
CA THR A 108 -5.60 14.03 -3.57
C THR A 108 -6.23 12.94 -4.47
N TYR A 109 -7.48 12.55 -4.21
CA TYR A 109 -8.07 11.32 -4.76
C TYR A 109 -9.04 11.53 -5.91
N SER A 110 -9.65 12.71 -6.06
CA SER A 110 -10.60 12.95 -7.15
C SER A 110 -9.89 12.89 -8.50
N THR A 111 -10.46 12.14 -9.44
CA THR A 111 -9.95 12.05 -10.82
C THR A 111 -10.37 13.24 -11.69
N SER A 112 -11.30 14.06 -11.22
CA SER A 112 -11.82 15.24 -11.94
C SER A 112 -11.40 16.56 -11.30
N GLU A 113 -11.32 16.59 -9.97
CA GLU A 113 -11.02 17.80 -9.18
C GLU A 113 -9.61 17.80 -8.58
N GLY A 114 -8.93 16.64 -8.62
CA GLY A 114 -7.66 16.42 -7.94
C GLY A 114 -6.63 15.69 -8.79
N TYR A 115 -5.67 15.07 -8.12
CA TYR A 115 -4.54 14.36 -8.75
C TYR A 115 -4.85 12.89 -9.10
N GLY A 116 -6.03 12.39 -8.75
CA GLY A 116 -6.48 11.04 -9.15
C GLY A 116 -5.63 9.91 -8.56
N VAL A 117 -5.17 10.04 -7.31
CA VAL A 117 -4.53 8.93 -6.59
C VAL A 117 -5.46 7.71 -6.64
N SER A 118 -4.90 6.56 -7.03
CA SER A 118 -5.65 5.39 -7.53
C SER A 118 -5.31 4.08 -6.83
N TYR A 119 -4.32 4.09 -5.92
CA TYR A 119 -3.93 2.94 -5.12
C TYR A 119 -3.65 3.36 -3.67
N ALA A 120 -4.08 2.58 -2.69
CA ALA A 120 -3.73 2.74 -1.27
C ALA A 120 -3.18 1.44 -0.66
N ARG A 121 -2.31 1.58 0.36
CA ARG A 121 -1.85 0.47 1.20
C ARG A 121 -2.38 0.61 2.62
N ILE A 122 -2.86 -0.48 3.22
CA ILE A 122 -3.31 -0.51 4.63
C ILE A 122 -2.69 -1.69 5.38
N SER A 123 -2.79 -1.67 6.71
CA SER A 123 -2.36 -2.79 7.56
C SER A 123 -3.50 -3.76 7.86
N ILE A 124 -3.16 -5.03 8.05
CA ILE A 124 -4.03 -6.04 8.67
C ILE A 124 -3.64 -6.15 10.14
N GLY A 125 -4.37 -5.47 11.01
CA GLY A 125 -3.92 -5.23 12.39
C GLY A 125 -2.95 -4.04 12.46
N CYS A 126 -2.10 -4.00 13.49
CA CYS A 126 -1.21 -2.88 13.70
C CYS A 126 -0.05 -2.80 12.69
N ASN A 127 0.55 -1.62 12.66
CA ASN A 127 1.88 -1.31 12.14
C ASN A 127 2.58 -0.29 13.04
N ASP A 128 3.79 0.12 12.67
CA ASP A 128 4.60 1.13 13.37
C ASP A 128 4.02 2.55 13.37
N PHE A 129 2.97 2.78 12.58
CA PHE A 129 2.17 4.00 12.57
C PHE A 129 0.78 3.80 13.18
N SER A 130 0.58 2.74 13.96
CA SER A 130 -0.65 2.45 14.71
C SER A 130 -0.64 3.09 16.09
N SER A 131 -1.80 3.13 16.76
CA SER A 131 -1.89 3.71 18.10
C SER A 131 -1.18 2.88 19.16
N THR A 132 -1.07 1.57 18.92
CA THR A 132 -0.42 0.56 19.75
C THR A 132 -0.24 -0.73 18.94
N GLU A 133 0.49 -1.70 19.47
CA GLU A 133 0.61 -3.04 18.91
C GLU A 133 -0.62 -3.90 19.22
N TYR A 134 -1.20 -4.49 18.17
CA TYR A 134 -2.31 -5.45 18.25
C TYR A 134 -2.40 -6.26 16.95
N SER A 135 -2.95 -7.47 17.04
CA SER A 135 -3.51 -8.18 15.89
C SER A 135 -5.04 -8.11 15.94
N LEU A 136 -5.73 -8.46 14.85
CA LEU A 136 -7.20 -8.52 14.86
C LEU A 136 -7.74 -9.77 15.58
N CYS A 137 -6.90 -10.54 16.28
CA CYS A 137 -7.29 -11.76 16.97
C CYS A 137 -6.33 -12.08 18.15
N ASP A 138 -6.10 -11.14 19.05
CA ASP A 138 -5.12 -11.30 20.14
C ASP A 138 -5.47 -12.42 21.14
N THR A 139 -6.76 -12.65 21.35
CA THR A 139 -7.23 -13.80 22.12
C THR A 139 -7.21 -15.04 21.23
N LYS A 140 -6.64 -16.14 21.74
CA LYS A 140 -6.50 -17.40 21.00
C LYS A 140 -7.85 -17.93 20.52
N GLY A 141 -7.93 -18.27 19.23
CA GLY A 141 -9.14 -18.78 18.58
C GLY A 141 -9.78 -17.74 17.67
N LEU A 142 -10.00 -18.09 16.39
CA LEU A 142 -10.48 -17.19 15.35
C LEU A 142 -11.93 -16.69 15.56
N GLU A 143 -12.66 -17.29 16.48
CA GLU A 143 -13.93 -16.79 17.01
C GLU A 143 -13.79 -15.43 17.71
N ASN A 144 -12.57 -15.09 18.18
CA ASN A 144 -12.26 -13.82 18.81
C ASN A 144 -11.78 -12.75 17.83
N PHE A 145 -11.85 -13.01 16.52
CA PHE A 145 -11.47 -12.03 15.51
C PHE A 145 -12.36 -10.78 15.62
N ALA A 146 -11.74 -9.60 15.74
CA ALA A 146 -12.45 -8.34 15.83
C ALA A 146 -11.61 -7.17 15.27
N LEU A 147 -12.31 -6.16 14.75
CA LEU A 147 -11.68 -4.87 14.44
C LEU A 147 -11.44 -4.08 15.72
N HIS A 148 -10.36 -3.30 15.76
CA HIS A 148 -10.01 -2.46 16.89
C HIS A 148 -10.43 -1.00 16.63
N LYS A 149 -10.12 -0.13 17.59
CA LYS A 149 -10.43 1.30 17.50
C LYS A 149 -9.74 1.97 16.31
N ASP A 150 -8.51 1.56 16.01
CA ASP A 150 -7.74 2.08 14.88
C ASP A 150 -8.50 1.84 13.56
N GLU A 151 -9.06 0.65 13.31
CA GLU A 151 -9.88 0.43 12.13
C GLU A 151 -11.23 1.14 12.22
N THR A 152 -11.99 0.91 13.30
CA THR A 152 -13.40 1.30 13.39
C THR A 152 -13.61 2.80 13.52
N SER A 153 -12.69 3.49 14.20
CA SER A 153 -12.80 4.93 14.48
C SER A 153 -11.95 5.79 13.54
N TYR A 154 -10.96 5.24 12.83
CA TYR A 154 -10.04 6.02 12.00
C TYR A 154 -9.92 5.51 10.56
N VAL A 155 -9.36 4.32 10.35
CA VAL A 155 -9.00 3.84 9.00
C VAL A 155 -10.24 3.61 8.13
N ILE A 156 -11.24 2.87 8.62
CA ILE A 156 -12.45 2.57 7.84
C ILE A 156 -13.24 3.84 7.53
N PRO A 157 -13.51 4.77 8.48
CA PRO A 157 -14.19 6.02 8.15
C PRO A 157 -13.46 6.87 7.10
N VAL A 158 -12.14 7.02 7.20
CA VAL A 158 -11.35 7.79 6.21
C VAL A 158 -11.36 7.10 4.85
N LEU A 159 -11.22 5.77 4.80
CA LEU A 159 -11.34 5.02 3.54
C LEU A 159 -12.72 5.18 2.90
N LYS A 160 -13.80 5.23 3.69
CA LYS A 160 -15.14 5.49 3.17
C LYS A 160 -15.27 6.90 2.57
N GLU A 161 -14.68 7.92 3.21
CA GLU A 161 -14.61 9.28 2.62
C GLU A 161 -13.82 9.27 1.29
N ILE A 162 -12.68 8.58 1.25
CA ILE A 162 -11.87 8.45 0.03
C ILE A 162 -12.62 7.70 -1.08
N LEU A 163 -13.27 6.58 -0.77
CA LEU A 163 -14.02 5.77 -1.74
C LEU A 163 -15.26 6.48 -2.27
N ALA A 164 -15.86 7.39 -1.48
CA ALA A 164 -16.92 8.26 -1.98
C ALA A 164 -16.41 9.25 -3.04
N ILE A 165 -15.14 9.65 -2.97
CA ILE A 165 -14.47 10.54 -3.93
C ILE A 165 -13.94 9.76 -5.14
N ASN A 166 -13.31 8.61 -4.90
CA ASN A 166 -12.78 7.71 -5.93
C ASN A 166 -13.21 6.25 -5.67
N PRO A 167 -14.37 5.83 -6.22
CA PRO A 167 -14.89 4.48 -6.03
C PRO A 167 -14.02 3.36 -6.64
N ASN A 168 -13.07 3.71 -7.51
CA ASN A 168 -12.20 2.77 -8.21
C ASN A 168 -10.82 2.61 -7.55
N LEU A 169 -10.61 3.19 -6.36
CA LEU A 169 -9.35 3.06 -5.62
C LEU A 169 -9.03 1.57 -5.37
N LYS A 170 -7.85 1.12 -5.79
CA LYS A 170 -7.33 -0.20 -5.45
C LYS A 170 -6.68 -0.16 -4.07
N ILE A 171 -6.89 -1.20 -3.27
CA ILE A 171 -6.36 -1.28 -1.90
C ILE A 171 -5.58 -2.57 -1.74
N ILE A 172 -4.31 -2.45 -1.37
CA ILE A 172 -3.47 -3.58 -0.94
C ILE A 172 -3.34 -3.59 0.58
N ALA A 173 -3.37 -4.76 1.21
CA ALA A 173 -3.21 -4.89 2.65
C ALA A 173 -2.11 -5.88 3.03
N SER A 174 -1.42 -5.63 4.14
CA SER A 174 -0.36 -6.52 4.65
C SER A 174 -0.37 -6.55 6.19
N PRO A 175 -0.18 -7.71 6.83
CA PRO A 175 0.07 -7.74 8.27
C PRO A 175 1.54 -7.43 8.57
N TRP A 176 1.80 -6.70 9.66
CA TRP A 176 3.15 -6.60 10.22
C TRP A 176 3.47 -7.80 11.10
N THR A 177 2.46 -8.43 11.71
CA THR A 177 2.63 -9.61 12.55
C THR A 177 1.38 -10.47 12.49
N SER A 178 1.55 -11.78 12.66
CA SER A 178 0.44 -12.67 13.04
C SER A 178 0.03 -12.44 14.50
N PRO A 179 -1.15 -12.93 14.94
CA PRO A 179 -1.46 -13.02 16.36
C PRO A 179 -0.35 -13.76 17.12
N LYS A 180 0.07 -13.24 18.28
CA LYS A 180 1.23 -13.78 19.03
C LYS A 180 1.10 -15.28 19.35
N TRP A 181 -0.11 -15.75 19.62
CA TRP A 181 -0.37 -17.18 19.90
C TRP A 181 -0.17 -18.10 18.69
N MET A 182 -0.03 -17.55 17.48
CA MET A 182 0.34 -18.28 16.26
C MET A 182 1.85 -18.36 16.04
N LYS A 183 2.66 -17.66 16.86
CA LYS A 183 4.11 -17.59 16.67
C LYS A 183 4.86 -18.67 17.43
N VAL A 184 6.00 -19.06 16.85
CA VAL A 184 7.00 -19.93 17.47
C VAL A 184 8.40 -19.36 17.32
N SER A 185 9.29 -19.66 18.25
CA SER A 185 10.68 -19.19 18.19
C SER A 185 11.51 -19.97 17.17
N ASP A 186 11.09 -21.19 16.85
CA ASP A 186 11.70 -22.06 15.85
C ASP A 186 10.63 -23.04 15.31
N ILE A 187 10.61 -23.23 13.99
CA ILE A 187 9.59 -24.05 13.31
C ILE A 187 9.66 -25.55 13.61
N LYS A 188 10.80 -26.06 14.10
CA LYS A 188 11.01 -27.48 14.41
C LYS A 188 10.57 -27.82 15.83
N THR A 189 11.03 -27.03 16.79
CA THR A 189 10.67 -27.18 18.20
C THR A 189 9.25 -26.71 18.48
N LYS A 190 8.75 -25.76 17.67
CA LYS A 190 7.43 -25.12 17.81
C LYS A 190 7.18 -24.55 19.20
N ALA A 191 8.26 -24.11 19.88
CA ALA A 191 8.15 -23.46 21.17
C ALA A 191 7.39 -22.12 21.00
N PRO A 192 6.31 -21.85 21.77
CA PRO A 192 5.54 -20.62 21.63
C PRO A 192 6.39 -19.37 21.79
N PHE A 193 6.09 -18.32 21.01
CA PHE A 193 6.82 -17.06 21.04
C PHE A 193 5.87 -15.87 21.24
N ASP A 194 5.71 -15.46 22.50
CA ASP A 194 4.80 -14.38 22.88
C ASP A 194 5.45 -13.00 22.69
N SER A 195 5.61 -12.58 21.43
CA SER A 195 6.20 -11.29 21.06
C SER A 195 5.52 -10.66 19.85
N TRP A 196 5.41 -9.33 19.84
CA TRP A 196 4.93 -8.57 18.68
C TRP A 196 5.94 -8.57 17.53
N THR A 197 7.22 -8.61 17.85
CA THR A 197 8.32 -8.66 16.88
C THR A 197 8.88 -10.06 16.78
N ASP A 198 9.55 -10.34 15.67
CA ASP A 198 10.28 -11.58 15.40
C ASP A 198 9.41 -12.84 15.51
N GLY A 199 10.06 -13.99 15.52
CA GLY A 199 9.46 -15.31 15.54
C GLY A 199 8.94 -15.72 14.17
N HIS A 200 8.55 -16.98 14.07
CA HIS A 200 8.06 -17.61 12.86
C HIS A 200 6.58 -17.92 12.98
N LEU A 201 5.89 -18.00 11.85
CA LEU A 201 4.53 -18.53 11.82
C LEU A 201 4.58 -20.04 12.10
N ASN A 202 3.92 -20.48 13.17
CA ASN A 202 3.84 -21.90 13.48
C ASN A 202 3.19 -22.66 12.30
N PRO A 203 3.85 -23.71 11.76
CA PRO A 203 3.29 -24.52 10.68
C PRO A 203 1.88 -25.06 10.97
N ASP A 204 1.55 -25.33 12.23
CA ASP A 204 0.25 -25.88 12.64
C ASP A 204 -0.89 -24.86 12.55
N TYR A 205 -0.58 -23.56 12.53
CA TYR A 205 -1.57 -22.47 12.42
C TYR A 205 -1.65 -21.86 11.01
N ARG A 206 -0.94 -22.37 10.00
CA ARG A 206 -0.97 -21.78 8.63
C ARG A 206 -2.39 -21.70 8.05
N LYS A 207 -3.19 -22.74 8.25
CA LYS A 207 -4.60 -22.76 7.81
C LYS A 207 -5.46 -21.75 8.57
N ASP A 208 -5.28 -21.66 9.88
CA ASP A 208 -5.99 -20.68 10.70
C ASP A 208 -5.59 -19.25 10.34
N TYR A 209 -4.30 -19.02 10.05
CA TYR A 209 -3.82 -17.72 9.60
C TYR A 209 -4.34 -17.38 8.20
N ALA A 210 -4.49 -18.36 7.30
CA ALA A 210 -5.18 -18.14 6.03
C ALA A 210 -6.66 -17.74 6.24
N GLN A 211 -7.35 -18.36 7.19
CA GLN A 211 -8.72 -17.97 7.56
C GLN A 211 -8.79 -16.60 8.25
N TYR A 212 -7.73 -16.17 8.95
CA TYR A 212 -7.60 -14.81 9.47
C TYR A 212 -7.62 -13.77 8.34
N PHE A 213 -6.91 -14.01 7.23
CA PHE A 213 -6.99 -13.16 6.03
C PHE A 213 -8.38 -13.19 5.38
N VAL A 214 -9.03 -14.37 5.29
CA VAL A 214 -10.41 -14.48 4.79
C VAL A 214 -11.36 -13.61 5.61
N LYS A 215 -11.28 -13.68 6.95
CA LYS A 215 -12.08 -12.84 7.86
C LYS A 215 -11.81 -11.36 7.64
N PHE A 216 -10.55 -10.96 7.48
CA PHE A 216 -10.18 -9.58 7.17
C PHE A 216 -10.78 -9.09 5.84
N VAL A 217 -10.60 -9.83 4.75
CA VAL A 217 -11.13 -9.43 3.43
C VAL A 217 -12.66 -9.31 3.48
N ASN A 218 -13.34 -10.27 4.13
CA ASN A 218 -14.80 -10.25 4.25
C ASN A 218 -15.29 -9.08 5.12
N ILE A 219 -14.70 -8.83 6.29
CA ILE A 219 -15.16 -7.72 7.15
C ILE A 219 -14.90 -6.35 6.54
N MET A 220 -13.83 -6.20 5.75
CA MET A 220 -13.58 -4.98 4.98
C MET A 220 -14.61 -4.82 3.86
N LYS A 221 -14.95 -5.91 3.16
CA LYS A 221 -16.02 -5.91 2.15
C LYS A 221 -17.39 -5.58 2.74
N ASP A 222 -17.72 -6.10 3.93
CA ASP A 222 -18.95 -5.75 4.66
C ASP A 222 -19.00 -4.26 5.03
N ASN A 223 -17.84 -3.63 5.15
CA ASN A 223 -17.69 -2.18 5.30
C ASN A 223 -17.65 -1.41 3.97
N GLY A 224 -17.92 -2.06 2.84
CA GLY A 224 -17.89 -1.45 1.50
C GLY A 224 -16.48 -1.21 0.95
N ILE A 225 -15.46 -1.85 1.52
CA ILE A 225 -14.05 -1.68 1.16
C ILE A 225 -13.57 -2.97 0.49
N ASN A 226 -13.35 -2.92 -0.82
CA ASN A 226 -12.85 -4.06 -1.57
C ASN A 226 -11.32 -4.13 -1.48
N ILE A 227 -10.79 -5.21 -0.90
CA ILE A 227 -9.35 -5.47 -0.89
C ILE A 227 -8.94 -6.06 -2.24
N TYR A 228 -8.19 -5.27 -3.01
CA TYR A 228 -7.73 -5.65 -4.34
C TYR A 228 -6.60 -6.67 -4.27
N ALA A 229 -5.67 -6.48 -3.33
CA ALA A 229 -4.52 -7.36 -3.15
C ALA A 229 -4.11 -7.49 -1.67
N VAL A 230 -3.34 -8.53 -1.36
CA VAL A 230 -2.62 -8.66 -0.09
C VAL A 230 -1.18 -9.09 -0.33
N SER A 231 -0.29 -8.79 0.60
CA SER A 231 0.96 -9.54 0.79
C SER A 231 0.87 -10.42 2.05
N PRO A 232 1.50 -11.62 2.08
CA PRO A 232 1.42 -12.53 3.23
C PRO A 232 2.02 -11.97 4.51
N GLN A 233 3.01 -11.09 4.38
CA GLN A 233 3.75 -10.49 5.49
C GLN A 233 4.44 -9.21 4.98
N ASN A 234 4.38 -8.13 5.76
CA ASN A 234 5.20 -6.95 5.52
C ASN A 234 6.65 -7.26 5.91
N GLU A 235 7.60 -7.01 5.01
CA GLU A 235 9.03 -7.14 5.30
C GLU A 235 9.42 -8.45 6.00
N PRO A 236 9.13 -9.62 5.40
CA PRO A 236 9.29 -10.93 6.04
C PRO A 236 10.73 -11.26 6.48
N LEU A 237 11.75 -10.50 6.07
CA LEU A 237 13.13 -10.67 6.50
C LEU A 237 13.52 -9.74 7.67
N ASN A 238 12.65 -8.80 8.04
CA ASN A 238 12.88 -7.86 9.12
C ASN A 238 12.42 -8.47 10.46
N HIS A 239 13.37 -8.81 11.33
CA HIS A 239 13.09 -9.31 12.68
C HIS A 239 12.69 -8.21 13.69
N ALA A 240 12.85 -6.93 13.34
CA ALA A 240 12.74 -5.79 14.24
C ALA A 240 11.40 -5.04 14.08
N ASN A 241 11.41 -3.71 14.16
CA ASN A 241 10.21 -2.85 14.16
C ASN A 241 9.37 -2.93 15.46
N CYS A 242 8.20 -2.30 15.52
CA CYS A 242 7.27 -2.43 16.65
C CYS A 242 6.46 -3.74 16.59
N ALA A 243 6.29 -4.27 15.37
CA ALA A 243 5.65 -5.53 15.06
C ALA A 243 6.31 -6.12 13.81
N SER A 244 6.61 -7.41 13.85
CA SER A 244 7.22 -8.16 12.75
C SER A 244 6.96 -9.65 12.89
N LEU A 245 7.11 -10.39 11.80
CA LEU A 245 7.08 -11.85 11.76
C LEU A 245 8.12 -12.26 10.72
N TYR A 246 9.16 -12.96 11.17
CA TYR A 246 10.16 -13.48 10.25
C TYR A 246 9.56 -14.67 9.49
N MET A 247 9.66 -14.61 8.17
CA MET A 247 9.09 -15.61 7.27
C MET A 247 10.05 -15.78 6.08
N PRO A 248 11.01 -16.71 6.12
CA PRO A 248 11.87 -16.98 4.96
C PRO A 248 11.05 -17.55 3.79
N TRP A 249 11.64 -17.53 2.59
CA TRP A 249 10.95 -17.86 1.32
C TRP A 249 10.22 -19.21 1.34
N ASP A 250 10.77 -20.23 2.00
CA ASP A 250 10.20 -21.56 2.08
C ASP A 250 8.99 -21.61 3.01
N GLU A 251 9.02 -20.82 4.08
CA GLU A 251 7.88 -20.63 4.98
C GLU A 251 6.76 -19.82 4.33
N GLU A 252 7.08 -18.74 3.60
CA GLU A 252 6.08 -17.99 2.85
C GLU A 252 5.47 -18.84 1.74
N ALA A 253 6.25 -19.62 0.99
CA ALA A 253 5.71 -20.54 -0.02
C ALA A 253 4.71 -21.54 0.59
N ALA A 254 5.05 -22.13 1.75
CA ALA A 254 4.15 -23.04 2.44
C ALA A 254 2.86 -22.35 2.92
N PHE A 255 2.95 -21.10 3.39
CA PHE A 255 1.79 -20.34 3.84
C PHE A 255 0.92 -19.84 2.67
N VAL A 256 1.53 -19.28 1.62
CA VAL A 256 0.83 -18.78 0.42
C VAL A 256 -0.02 -19.86 -0.22
N LYS A 257 0.44 -21.11 -0.22
CA LYS A 257 -0.36 -22.24 -0.72
C LYS A 257 -1.67 -22.43 0.06
N GLU A 258 -1.63 -22.29 1.39
CA GLU A 258 -2.83 -22.36 2.25
C GLU A 258 -3.70 -21.10 2.09
N LEU A 259 -3.09 -19.92 1.97
CA LEU A 259 -3.78 -18.65 1.76
C LEU A 259 -4.56 -18.62 0.44
N ALA A 260 -3.90 -18.99 -0.66
CA ALA A 260 -4.51 -19.05 -1.99
C ALA A 260 -5.69 -20.05 -2.03
N SER A 261 -5.51 -21.22 -1.45
CA SER A 261 -6.58 -22.23 -1.35
C SER A 261 -7.75 -21.73 -0.51
N ALA A 262 -7.48 -21.09 0.64
CA ALA A 262 -8.52 -20.49 1.48
C ALA A 262 -9.31 -19.40 0.75
N PHE A 263 -8.64 -18.52 0.00
CA PHE A 263 -9.30 -17.49 -0.80
C PHE A 263 -10.21 -18.09 -1.86
N LYS A 264 -9.70 -19.08 -2.62
CA LYS A 264 -10.48 -19.76 -3.64
C LYS A 264 -11.72 -20.46 -3.07
N GLN A 265 -11.57 -21.18 -1.97
CA GLN A 265 -12.69 -21.86 -1.29
C GLN A 265 -13.75 -20.89 -0.76
N ASN A 266 -13.36 -19.65 -0.45
CA ASN A 266 -14.26 -18.59 0.01
C ASN A 266 -14.73 -17.64 -1.11
N ASN A 267 -14.45 -17.96 -2.39
CA ASN A 267 -14.77 -17.11 -3.55
C ASN A 267 -14.19 -15.69 -3.45
N ILE A 268 -13.00 -15.56 -2.87
CA ILE A 268 -12.25 -14.31 -2.76
C ILE A 268 -11.30 -14.22 -3.96
N ASN A 269 -11.45 -13.14 -4.74
CA ASN A 269 -10.61 -12.85 -5.91
C ASN A 269 -9.46 -11.88 -5.60
N THR A 270 -9.23 -11.59 -4.32
CA THR A 270 -8.13 -10.73 -3.87
C THR A 270 -6.80 -11.34 -4.31
N LYS A 271 -5.96 -10.54 -4.95
CA LYS A 271 -4.65 -10.95 -5.47
C LYS A 271 -3.64 -11.12 -4.33
N ILE A 272 -2.64 -11.96 -4.52
CA ILE A 272 -1.55 -12.21 -3.58
C ILE A 272 -0.24 -11.80 -4.25
N TYR A 273 0.46 -10.86 -3.64
CA TYR A 273 1.83 -10.48 -4.00
C TYR A 273 2.79 -11.00 -2.94
N VAL A 274 3.76 -11.81 -3.33
CA VAL A 274 4.73 -12.38 -2.39
C VAL A 274 5.84 -11.39 -2.05
N TYR A 275 6.64 -11.70 -1.04
CA TYR A 275 7.85 -10.99 -0.63
C TYR A 275 7.62 -9.67 0.12
N ASP A 276 7.26 -8.57 -0.55
CA ASP A 276 6.97 -7.26 0.09
C ASP A 276 8.16 -6.71 0.94
N HIS A 277 9.38 -6.77 0.38
CA HIS A 277 10.60 -6.28 1.05
C HIS A 277 11.70 -5.79 0.08
N ASN A 278 12.91 -5.56 0.58
CA ASN A 278 13.99 -4.81 -0.09
C ASN A 278 14.57 -5.49 -1.35
N TYR A 279 15.09 -4.71 -2.30
CA TYR A 279 15.71 -5.26 -3.52
C TYR A 279 16.92 -6.18 -3.24
N ASN A 280 17.69 -5.92 -2.20
CA ASN A 280 18.89 -6.71 -1.85
C ASN A 280 18.61 -7.96 -1.00
N TYR A 281 17.36 -8.24 -0.64
CA TYR A 281 16.99 -9.34 0.26
C TYR A 281 17.75 -9.29 1.59
N ASP A 282 18.03 -8.08 2.08
CA ASP A 282 18.83 -7.76 3.26
C ASP A 282 20.22 -8.44 3.28
N ASN A 283 20.77 -8.75 2.10
CA ASN A 283 21.98 -9.55 1.91
C ASN A 283 21.91 -10.95 2.57
N GLY A 284 20.70 -11.46 2.81
CA GLY A 284 20.48 -12.82 3.29
C GLY A 284 20.81 -13.82 2.20
N GLY A 285 21.91 -14.56 2.34
CA GLY A 285 22.42 -15.45 1.28
C GLY A 285 21.39 -16.45 0.74
N ASP A 286 20.65 -17.12 1.63
CA ASP A 286 19.57 -18.03 1.20
C ASP A 286 18.25 -17.31 0.86
N GLN A 287 18.14 -16.01 1.12
CA GLN A 287 16.96 -15.23 0.78
C GLN A 287 17.10 -14.52 -0.58
N GLN A 288 18.26 -14.62 -1.24
CA GLN A 288 18.42 -14.12 -2.61
C GLN A 288 17.41 -14.79 -3.56
N ASP A 289 16.89 -14.00 -4.50
CA ASP A 289 15.84 -14.42 -5.44
C ASP A 289 14.55 -14.89 -4.74
N TYR A 290 14.23 -14.29 -3.58
CA TYR A 290 13.13 -14.70 -2.72
C TYR A 290 11.83 -15.03 -3.50
N PRO A 291 11.26 -14.12 -4.34
CA PRO A 291 10.02 -14.42 -5.05
C PRO A 291 10.16 -15.60 -6.02
N ILE A 292 11.32 -15.73 -6.69
CA ILE A 292 11.58 -16.82 -7.65
C ILE A 292 11.58 -18.16 -6.91
N LYS A 293 12.23 -18.22 -5.74
CA LYS A 293 12.23 -19.43 -4.91
C LYS A 293 10.82 -19.79 -4.44
N VAL A 294 10.02 -18.79 -4.03
CA VAL A 294 8.60 -18.99 -3.69
C VAL A 294 7.84 -19.58 -4.88
N TYR A 295 7.94 -18.99 -6.07
CA TYR A 295 7.25 -19.50 -7.27
C TYR A 295 7.66 -20.93 -7.63
N ASN A 296 8.96 -21.23 -7.54
CA ASN A 296 9.49 -22.56 -7.81
C ASN A 296 8.94 -23.61 -6.82
N ALA A 297 8.83 -23.25 -5.54
CA ALA A 297 8.30 -24.14 -4.50
C ALA A 297 6.79 -24.35 -4.59
N LEU A 298 6.04 -23.31 -4.96
CA LEU A 298 4.60 -23.39 -5.19
C LEU A 298 4.26 -24.25 -6.41
N GLY A 299 5.07 -24.16 -7.46
CA GLY A 299 4.78 -24.73 -8.77
C GLY A 299 3.60 -24.00 -9.45
N GLN A 300 3.01 -24.64 -10.46
CA GLN A 300 1.96 -24.01 -11.29
C GLN A 300 0.53 -24.47 -10.96
N ASN A 301 0.39 -25.64 -10.34
CA ASN A 301 -0.88 -26.35 -10.20
C ASN A 301 -1.21 -26.62 -8.73
N TYR A 302 -1.77 -25.63 -8.05
CA TYR A 302 -2.35 -25.76 -6.72
C TYR A 302 -3.64 -24.94 -6.63
N ASP A 303 -4.45 -25.25 -5.62
CA ASP A 303 -5.73 -24.58 -5.42
C ASP A 303 -5.51 -23.09 -5.11
N GLY A 304 -6.00 -22.22 -6.01
CA GLY A 304 -5.86 -20.77 -5.91
C GLY A 304 -4.62 -20.20 -6.58
N SER A 305 -3.87 -20.99 -7.38
CA SER A 305 -2.65 -20.51 -8.04
C SER A 305 -2.86 -19.28 -8.92
N GLU A 306 -4.06 -19.10 -9.47
CA GLU A 306 -4.44 -17.90 -10.25
C GLU A 306 -4.45 -16.59 -9.43
N LEU A 307 -4.46 -16.69 -8.09
CA LEU A 307 -4.50 -15.55 -7.19
C LEU A 307 -3.09 -15.05 -6.85
N VAL A 308 -2.03 -15.84 -7.04
CA VAL A 308 -0.64 -15.43 -6.81
C VAL A 308 -0.09 -14.81 -8.08
N VAL A 309 -0.05 -13.48 -8.12
CA VAL A 309 0.08 -12.71 -9.37
C VAL A 309 1.42 -12.03 -9.58
N GLY A 310 2.26 -11.96 -8.54
CA GLY A 310 3.50 -11.21 -8.60
C GLY A 310 4.18 -11.07 -7.24
N ALA A 311 5.17 -10.18 -7.20
CA ALA A 311 5.94 -9.85 -6.01
C ALA A 311 5.83 -8.35 -5.73
N ALA A 312 5.85 -7.99 -4.45
CA ALA A 312 5.96 -6.61 -3.99
C ALA A 312 7.39 -6.34 -3.51
N PHE A 313 7.85 -5.10 -3.67
CA PHE A 313 9.20 -4.68 -3.30
C PHE A 313 9.20 -3.32 -2.60
N HIS A 314 10.14 -3.16 -1.68
CA HIS A 314 10.51 -1.91 -1.03
C HIS A 314 11.93 -1.48 -1.48
N ASP A 315 12.25 -0.19 -1.34
CA ASP A 315 13.50 0.39 -1.83
C ASP A 315 14.44 0.88 -0.72
N TYR A 316 14.30 0.38 0.51
CA TYR A 316 15.17 0.76 1.63
C TYR A 316 16.61 0.24 1.47
N GLY A 317 16.82 -0.79 0.64
CA GLY A 317 18.14 -1.35 0.36
C GLY A 317 18.22 -2.09 -0.97
N GLY A 318 19.35 -1.95 -1.66
CA GLY A 318 19.64 -2.63 -2.93
C GLY A 318 19.27 -1.85 -4.19
N SER A 319 19.37 -2.52 -5.33
CA SER A 319 19.07 -2.01 -6.68
C SER A 319 18.67 -3.15 -7.61
#